data_AF-A0AAV8V8E4-F1
#
_entry.id   AF-A0AAV8V8E4-F1
#
_cell.length_a   1.000
_cell.length_b   1.000
_cell.length_c   1.000
_cell.angle_alpha   90.00
_cell.angle_beta   90.00
_cell.angle_gamma   90.00
#
_symmetry.space_group_name_H-M   'P 1'
#
loop_
_entity.id
_entity.type
_entity.pdbx_description
1 polymer ?
#
loop_
_entity_poly.entity_id
_entity_poly.type
_entity_poly.pdbx_seq_one_letter_code
_entity_poly.pdbx_strand_id
1 'polypeptide(L)'
;MTLLDFEVGIATPKLEVPHEFKPTLPDRGWLIPPFNHNPFYSMFVAIPPALLGTILIFMDQQITSVIINRKEYKLKKGCGYHLDLFILSILIEICSIMGLPWFVAATVLSINHVNSLKLESECAAPGDKPQFLGVREQRVTHILIFLSIGLSVQSLQRKKNTCNV
;
A
#
# COMPACT_ATOMS: atom_id res chain seq x y z
N MET A 1 -11.36 -23.36 1.32
CA MET A 1 -9.96 -23.76 1.04
C MET A 1 -9.11 -23.79 2.31
N THR A 2 -9.13 -22.76 3.15
CA THR A 2 -8.43 -22.76 4.45
C THR A 2 -8.94 -23.83 5.42
N LEU A 3 -10.26 -24.07 5.47
CA LEU A 3 -10.84 -25.15 6.28
C LEU A 3 -10.40 -26.54 5.81
N LEU A 4 -10.32 -26.76 4.50
CA LEU A 4 -9.84 -28.03 3.94
C LEU A 4 -8.35 -28.27 4.23
N ASP A 5 -7.51 -27.22 4.16
CA ASP A 5 -6.10 -27.31 4.56
C ASP A 5 -5.94 -27.70 6.04
N PHE A 6 -6.82 -27.17 6.90
CA PHE A 6 -6.86 -27.52 8.31
C PHE A 6 -7.29 -28.98 8.55
N GLU A 7 -8.29 -29.47 7.82
CA GLU A 7 -8.80 -30.84 7.95
C GLU A 7 -7.84 -31.90 7.37
N VAL A 8 -7.18 -31.60 6.26
CA VAL A 8 -6.29 -32.55 5.56
C VAL A 8 -4.87 -32.55 6.16
N GLY A 9 -4.50 -31.53 6.93
CA GLY A 9 -3.27 -31.53 7.73
C GLY A 9 -1.96 -31.53 6.94
N ILE A 10 -1.99 -31.12 5.66
CA ILE A 10 -0.81 -31.04 4.80
C ILE A 10 0.04 -29.83 5.19
N ALA A 11 1.37 -29.99 5.20
CA ALA A 11 2.31 -28.92 5.48
C ALA A 11 2.41 -27.95 4.29
N THR A 12 1.47 -27.02 4.20
CA THR A 12 1.49 -25.91 3.25
C THR A 12 2.23 -24.70 3.82
N PRO A 13 2.89 -23.88 2.97
CA PRO A 13 3.52 -22.64 3.43
C PRO A 13 2.44 -21.67 3.89
N LYS A 14 2.42 -21.38 5.20
CA LYS A 14 1.47 -20.46 5.84
C LYS A 14 2.11 -19.09 6.01
N LEU A 15 1.26 -18.07 6.17
CA LEU A 15 1.73 -16.70 6.37
C LEU A 15 2.50 -16.58 7.70
N GLU A 16 3.80 -16.38 7.62
CA GLU A 16 4.65 -16.14 8.78
C GLU A 16 4.68 -14.64 9.09
N VAL A 17 4.10 -14.28 10.24
CA VAL A 17 4.16 -12.91 10.76
C VAL A 17 5.17 -12.87 11.90
N PRO A 18 6.08 -11.86 11.92
CA PRO A 18 7.10 -11.72 12.94
C PRO A 18 6.47 -11.54 14.33
N HIS A 19 7.10 -12.16 15.32
CA HIS A 19 6.60 -12.20 16.71
C HIS A 19 6.74 -10.86 17.43
N GLU A 20 7.66 -10.00 16.99
CA GLU A 20 7.94 -8.71 17.61
C GLU A 20 8.19 -7.65 16.53
N PHE A 21 7.71 -6.42 16.79
CA PHE A 21 8.06 -5.26 15.99
C PHE A 21 9.47 -4.81 16.37
N LYS A 22 10.46 -5.34 15.66
CA LYS A 22 11.86 -4.95 15.79
C LYS A 22 12.36 -4.33 14.48
N PRO A 23 13.21 -3.29 14.55
CA PRO A 23 13.97 -2.84 13.40
C PRO A 23 14.75 -4.00 12.78
N THR A 24 14.94 -3.99 11.46
CA THR A 24 15.64 -5.06 10.72
C THR A 24 17.05 -5.34 11.24
N LEU A 25 17.66 -4.39 11.94
CA LEU A 25 18.95 -4.52 12.61
C LEU A 25 18.79 -4.31 14.13
N PRO A 26 19.35 -5.20 14.97
CA PRO A 26 19.21 -5.11 16.44
C PRO A 26 19.89 -3.87 17.05
N ASP A 27 20.93 -3.32 16.39
CA ASP A 27 21.66 -2.14 16.84
C ASP A 27 21.06 -0.80 16.36
N ARG A 28 19.94 -0.84 15.61
CA ARG A 28 19.34 0.35 15.00
C ARG A 28 18.14 0.83 15.81
N GLY A 29 18.14 2.11 16.20
CA GLY A 29 16.94 2.80 16.66
C GLY A 29 15.92 3.03 15.53
N TRP A 30 14.68 3.37 15.89
CA TRP A 30 13.63 3.73 14.91
C TRP A 30 13.91 5.03 14.16
N LEU A 31 14.74 5.91 14.73
CA LEU A 31 15.18 7.15 14.09
C LEU A 31 16.60 6.95 13.54
N ILE A 32 16.82 7.23 12.26
CA ILE A 32 18.18 7.20 11.69
C ILE A 32 18.87 8.54 12.02
N PRO A 33 19.98 8.54 12.78
CA PRO A 33 20.79 9.74 12.92
C PRO A 33 21.42 10.10 11.56
N PRO A 34 21.27 11.34 11.06
CA PRO A 34 21.69 11.73 9.71
C PRO A 34 23.21 11.66 9.51
N PHE A 35 23.99 11.85 10.58
CA PHE A 35 25.44 11.83 10.56
C PHE A 35 25.96 11.03 11.75
N ASN A 36 25.97 9.69 11.64
CA ASN A 36 26.55 8.85 12.69
C ASN A 36 28.07 8.68 12.50
N HIS A 37 28.49 8.16 11.33
CA HIS A 37 29.90 7.83 11.01
C HIS A 37 30.27 8.02 9.52
N ASN A 38 29.37 8.59 8.72
CA ASN A 38 29.57 8.70 7.27
C ASN A 38 30.41 9.95 6.90
N PRO A 39 31.34 9.84 5.94
CA PRO A 39 32.10 10.98 5.44
C PRO A 39 31.16 11.98 4.75
N PHE A 40 31.46 13.28 4.82
CA PHE A 40 30.66 14.34 4.20
C PHE A 40 30.42 14.15 2.69
N TYR A 41 31.33 13.46 1.99
CA TYR A 41 31.18 13.11 0.58
C TYR A 41 29.97 12.21 0.28
N SER A 42 29.48 11.44 1.26
CA SER A 42 28.30 10.59 1.12
C SER A 42 27.03 11.37 0.75
N MET A 43 26.92 12.63 1.21
CA MET A 43 25.80 13.51 0.85
C MET A 43 25.77 13.78 -0.66
N PHE A 44 26.91 14.06 -1.27
CA PHE A 44 27.01 14.33 -2.71
C PHE A 44 26.80 13.06 -3.55
N VAL A 45 27.29 11.92 -3.08
CA VAL A 45 27.10 10.62 -3.75
C VAL A 45 25.64 10.15 -3.68
N ALA A 46 24.88 10.58 -2.66
CA ALA A 46 23.46 10.25 -2.53
C ALA A 46 22.54 11.07 -3.47
N ILE A 47 23.03 12.18 -4.06
CA ILE A 47 22.21 13.03 -4.94
C ILE A 47 21.76 12.29 -6.22
N PRO A 48 22.65 11.63 -7.00
CA PRO A 48 22.22 10.87 -8.18
C PRO A 48 21.17 9.78 -7.91
N PRO A 49 21.32 8.88 -6.92
CA PRO A 49 20.29 7.87 -6.65
C PRO A 49 18.99 8.49 -6.11
N ALA A 50 19.06 9.57 -5.32
CA ALA A 50 17.86 10.28 -4.85
C ALA A 50 17.07 10.92 -6.01
N LEU A 51 17.77 11.52 -6.98
CA LEU A 51 17.16 12.10 -8.17
C LEU A 51 16.49 11.03 -9.04
N LEU A 52 17.17 9.91 -9.28
CA LEU A 52 16.59 8.75 -9.97
C LEU A 52 15.36 8.20 -9.25
N GLY A 53 15.42 8.04 -7.93
CA GLY A 53 14.30 7.57 -7.12
C GLY A 53 13.09 8.49 -7.18
N THR A 54 13.32 9.81 -7.13
CA THR A 54 12.25 10.81 -7.24
C THR A 54 11.56 10.75 -8.61
N ILE A 55 12.32 10.59 -9.70
CA ILE A 55 11.76 10.47 -11.05
C ILE A 55 10.92 9.19 -11.18
N LEU A 56 11.40 8.05 -10.67
CA LEU A 56 10.67 6.79 -10.71
C LEU A 56 9.34 6.87 -9.97
N ILE A 57 9.33 7.43 -8.76
CA ILE A 57 8.12 7.61 -7.96
C ILE A 57 7.15 8.57 -8.65
N PHE A 58 7.66 9.67 -9.21
CA PHE A 58 6.83 10.60 -9.96
C PHE A 58 6.17 9.93 -11.16
N MET A 59 6.93 9.16 -11.96
CA MET A 59 6.39 8.46 -13.12
C MET A 59 5.34 7.41 -12.73
N ASP A 60 5.59 6.63 -11.67
CA ASP A 60 4.65 5.60 -11.22
C ASP A 60 3.35 6.20 -10.70
N GLN A 61 3.44 7.32 -9.97
CA GLN A 61 2.27 8.06 -9.52
C GLN A 61 1.45 8.62 -10.69
N GLN A 62 2.11 9.19 -11.71
CA GLN A 62 1.42 9.72 -12.88
C GLN A 62 0.72 8.61 -13.68
N ILE A 63 1.41 7.48 -13.93
CA ILE A 63 0.84 6.34 -14.65
C ILE A 63 -0.36 5.78 -13.89
N THR A 64 -0.21 5.55 -12.58
CA THR A 64 -1.27 5.01 -11.72
C THR A 64 -2.50 5.92 -11.73
N SER A 65 -2.31 7.23 -11.55
CA SER A 65 -3.42 8.18 -11.50
C SER A 65 -4.12 8.32 -12.86
N VAL A 66 -3.39 8.25 -13.99
CA VAL A 66 -4.00 8.25 -15.33
C VAL A 66 -4.83 6.98 -15.58
N ILE A 67 -4.35 5.82 -15.14
CA ILE A 67 -5.05 4.54 -15.31
C ILE A 67 -6.37 4.54 -14.52
N ILE A 68 -6.35 5.03 -13.28
CA ILE A 68 -7.54 5.08 -12.42
C ILE A 68 -8.54 6.13 -12.94
N ASN A 69 -8.06 7.25 -13.44
CA ASN A 69 -8.90 8.34 -13.97
C ASN A 69 -9.36 8.14 -15.41
N ARG A 70 -9.26 6.93 -15.97
CA ARG A 70 -9.78 6.66 -17.32
C ARG A 70 -11.28 6.93 -17.35
N LYS A 71 -11.72 7.62 -18.41
CA LYS A 71 -13.14 8.01 -18.63
C LYS A 71 -14.12 6.84 -18.59
N GLU A 72 -13.64 5.63 -18.85
CA GLU A 72 -14.41 4.38 -18.76
C GLU A 72 -14.98 4.13 -17.35
N TYR A 73 -14.31 4.58 -16.29
CA TYR A 73 -14.75 4.39 -14.91
C TYR A 73 -15.84 5.38 -14.47
N LYS A 74 -16.19 6.38 -15.30
CA LYS A 74 -17.25 7.39 -15.03
C LYS A 74 -17.19 7.97 -13.60
N LEU A 75 -15.98 8.30 -13.13
CA LEU A 75 -15.75 8.90 -11.80
C LEU A 75 -16.42 10.28 -11.70
N LYS A 76 -16.99 10.58 -10.53
CA LYS A 76 -17.79 11.80 -10.28
C LYS A 76 -17.00 12.88 -9.56
N LYS A 77 -15.99 12.53 -8.76
CA LYS A 77 -15.10 13.50 -8.10
C LYS A 77 -13.98 13.93 -9.04
N GLY A 78 -13.61 15.22 -8.97
CA GLY A 78 -12.51 15.81 -9.74
C GLY A 78 -11.16 15.19 -9.37
N CYS A 79 -10.16 15.37 -10.25
CA CYS A 79 -8.85 14.80 -10.04
C CYS A 79 -7.96 15.64 -9.11
N GLY A 80 -7.22 14.97 -8.21
CA GLY A 80 -6.24 15.57 -7.29
C GLY A 80 -4.79 15.17 -7.56
N TYR A 81 -4.29 15.21 -8.80
CA TYR A 81 -2.91 14.80 -9.15
C TYR A 81 -1.82 15.49 -8.31
N HIS A 82 -1.92 16.81 -8.13
CA HIS A 82 -0.92 17.57 -7.36
C HIS A 82 -0.98 17.30 -5.87
N LEU A 83 -2.19 17.11 -5.34
CA LEU A 83 -2.39 16.84 -3.92
C LEU A 83 -1.86 15.44 -3.55
N ASP A 84 -1.99 14.48 -4.45
CA ASP A 84 -1.46 13.13 -4.28
C ASP A 84 0.07 13.13 -4.21
N LEU A 85 0.73 13.85 -5.13
CA LEU A 85 2.18 14.04 -5.11
C LEU A 85 2.68 14.74 -3.84
N PHE A 86 1.95 15.73 -3.35
CA PHE A 86 2.30 16.46 -2.13
C PHE A 86 2.20 15.59 -0.87
N ILE A 87 1.16 14.76 -0.76
CA ILE A 87 1.04 13.82 0.36
C ILE A 87 2.12 12.74 0.26
N LEU A 88 2.40 12.23 -0.94
CA LEU A 88 3.43 11.23 -1.17
C LEU A 88 4.82 11.75 -0.78
N SER A 89 5.15 13.00 -1.11
CA SER A 89 6.45 13.59 -0.74
C SER A 89 6.62 13.69 0.77
N ILE A 90 5.57 14.09 1.50
CA ILE A 90 5.60 14.14 2.97
C ILE A 90 5.79 12.74 3.55
N LEU A 91 5.11 11.73 2.99
CA LEU A 91 5.24 10.35 3.44
C LEU A 91 6.66 9.81 3.23
N ILE A 92 7.29 10.10 2.08
CA ILE A 92 8.66 9.69 1.78
C ILE A 92 9.67 10.34 2.74
N GLU A 93 9.46 11.62 3.10
CA GLU A 93 10.30 12.31 4.08
C GLU A 93 10.23 11.63 5.46
N ILE A 94 9.01 11.36 5.94
CA ILE A 94 8.80 10.64 7.21
C ILE A 94 9.42 9.23 7.15
N CYS A 95 9.21 8.49 6.06
CA CYS A 95 9.78 7.15 5.89
C CYS A 95 11.31 7.17 5.82
N SER A 96 11.90 8.20 5.24
CA SER A 96 13.36 8.37 5.16
C SER A 96 13.97 8.65 6.52
N ILE A 97 13.32 9.48 7.35
CA ILE A 97 13.73 9.75 8.73
C ILE A 97 13.63 8.49 9.61
N MET A 98 12.54 7.73 9.44
CA MET A 98 12.30 6.48 10.17
C MET A 98 13.08 5.28 9.58
N GLY A 99 13.68 5.43 8.40
CA GLY A 99 14.41 4.37 7.73
C GLY A 99 13.56 3.21 7.22
N LEU A 100 12.28 3.47 6.99
CA LEU A 100 11.32 2.52 6.43
C LEU A 100 11.42 2.54 4.89
N PRO A 101 11.13 1.40 4.22
CA PRO A 101 11.04 1.37 2.76
C PRO A 101 10.05 2.42 2.23
N TRP A 102 10.37 3.04 1.11
CA TRP A 102 9.50 4.03 0.49
C TRP A 102 8.21 3.38 -0.02
N PHE A 103 7.08 4.04 0.21
CA PHE A 103 5.79 3.63 -0.32
C PHE A 103 5.60 4.19 -1.73
N VAL A 104 5.11 3.33 -2.63
CA VAL A 104 4.83 3.68 -4.03
C VAL A 104 3.37 3.34 -4.37
N ALA A 105 2.80 4.04 -5.35
CA ALA A 105 1.43 3.84 -5.79
C ALA A 105 1.21 2.45 -6.40
N ALA A 106 0.38 1.62 -5.77
CA ALA A 106 0.16 0.25 -6.21
C ALA A 106 -0.94 0.15 -7.28
N THR A 107 -0.58 0.25 -8.58
CA THR A 107 -1.53 0.22 -9.71
C THR A 107 -2.51 -0.97 -9.67
N VAL A 108 -2.02 -2.21 -9.54
CA VAL A 108 -2.88 -3.42 -9.61
C VAL A 108 -3.85 -3.47 -8.43
N LEU A 109 -3.40 -3.12 -7.23
CA LEU A 109 -4.24 -3.07 -6.04
C LEU A 109 -5.34 -2.03 -6.20
N SER A 110 -5.00 -0.84 -6.71
CA SER A 110 -5.96 0.22 -6.97
C SER A 110 -7.00 -0.18 -8.02
N ILE A 111 -6.59 -0.85 -9.10
CA ILE A 111 -7.52 -1.38 -10.11
C ILE A 111 -8.45 -2.42 -9.50
N ASN A 112 -7.93 -3.37 -8.73
CA ASN A 112 -8.75 -4.40 -8.07
C ASN A 112 -9.72 -3.77 -7.06
N HIS A 113 -9.28 -2.73 -6.34
CA HIS A 113 -10.15 -2.00 -5.44
C HIS A 113 -11.28 -1.28 -6.18
N VAL A 114 -10.96 -0.56 -7.26
CA VAL A 114 -11.95 0.09 -8.12
C VAL A 114 -12.92 -0.94 -8.72
N ASN A 115 -12.41 -2.09 -9.17
CA ASN A 115 -13.21 -3.19 -9.70
C ASN A 115 -14.21 -3.74 -8.67
N SER A 116 -13.80 -3.86 -7.40
CA SER A 116 -14.68 -4.30 -6.32
C SER A 116 -15.83 -3.32 -6.00
N LEU A 117 -15.73 -2.07 -6.45
CA LEU A 117 -16.69 -0.98 -6.21
C LEU A 117 -17.50 -0.60 -7.45
N LYS A 118 -17.38 -1.38 -8.53
CA LYS A 118 -18.15 -1.20 -9.77
C LYS A 118 -19.63 -1.49 -9.53
N LEU A 119 -20.50 -0.61 -10.02
CA LEU A 119 -21.94 -0.82 -10.06
C LEU A 119 -22.38 -1.09 -11.50
N GLU A 120 -22.97 -2.25 -11.70
CA GLU A 120 -23.61 -2.65 -12.94
C GLU A 120 -25.12 -2.38 -12.84
N SER A 121 -25.74 -1.94 -13.93
CA SER A 121 -27.19 -1.71 -13.97
C SER A 121 -27.96 -3.01 -13.91
N GLU A 122 -28.85 -3.15 -12.93
CA GLU A 122 -29.78 -4.28 -12.81
C GLU A 122 -30.97 -4.20 -13.78
N CYS A 123 -31.26 -3.02 -14.34
CA CYS A 123 -32.40 -2.82 -15.24
C CYS A 123 -31.94 -2.86 -16.70
N ALA A 124 -31.69 -4.05 -17.22
CA ALA A 124 -31.68 -4.29 -18.66
C ALA A 124 -33.04 -4.90 -19.06
N ALA A 125 -33.72 -4.29 -20.04
CA ALA A 125 -34.81 -4.99 -20.72
C ALA A 125 -34.26 -6.31 -21.31
N PRO A 126 -35.07 -7.38 -21.45
CA PRO A 126 -34.58 -8.68 -21.90
C PRO A 126 -33.85 -8.54 -23.24
N GLY A 127 -32.51 -8.65 -23.25
CA GLY A 127 -31.67 -8.51 -24.45
C GLY A 127 -30.61 -7.39 -24.42
N ASP A 128 -30.64 -6.48 -23.44
CA ASP A 128 -29.63 -5.40 -23.34
C ASP A 128 -28.41 -5.83 -22.51
N LYS A 129 -27.20 -5.47 -22.96
CA LYS A 129 -25.97 -5.73 -22.19
C LYS A 129 -25.99 -4.87 -20.92
N PRO A 130 -25.58 -5.39 -19.75
CA PRO A 130 -25.58 -4.63 -18.50
C PRO A 130 -24.79 -3.32 -18.68
N GLN A 131 -25.46 -2.19 -18.51
CA GLN A 131 -24.80 -0.89 -18.62
C GLN A 131 -24.02 -0.59 -17.35
N PHE A 132 -22.75 -0.24 -17.52
CA PHE A 132 -21.91 0.25 -16.44
C PHE A 132 -22.39 1.62 -15.94
N LEU A 133 -22.94 1.68 -14.72
CA LEU A 133 -23.51 2.90 -14.12
C LEU A 133 -22.43 3.79 -13.48
N GLY A 134 -21.33 3.20 -13.00
CA GLY A 134 -20.19 3.91 -12.42
C GLY A 134 -19.56 3.19 -11.23
N VAL A 135 -18.62 3.85 -10.55
CA VAL A 135 -17.92 3.33 -9.36
C VAL A 135 -18.37 4.08 -8.10
N ARG A 136 -18.57 3.37 -6.99
CA ARG A 136 -18.78 4.03 -5.69
C ARG A 136 -17.46 4.54 -5.12
N GLU A 137 -17.27 5.86 -5.12
CA GLU A 137 -16.06 6.48 -4.55
C GLU A 137 -16.13 6.56 -3.02
N GLN A 138 -15.35 5.72 -2.34
CA GLN A 138 -15.34 5.59 -0.88
C GLN A 138 -13.94 5.87 -0.32
N ARG A 139 -13.85 6.56 0.83
CA ARG A 139 -12.59 6.77 1.58
C ARG A 139 -12.39 5.74 2.70
N VAL A 140 -13.50 5.18 3.18
CA VAL A 140 -13.54 4.32 4.38
C VAL A 140 -12.90 2.96 4.10
N THR A 141 -13.08 2.39 2.91
CA THR A 141 -12.53 1.08 2.53
C THR A 141 -11.01 1.03 2.66
N HIS A 142 -10.30 2.03 2.11
CA HIS A 142 -8.85 2.13 2.24
C HIS A 142 -8.41 2.25 3.70
N ILE A 143 -9.07 3.09 4.49
CA ILE A 143 -8.75 3.26 5.92
C ILE A 143 -8.96 1.93 6.68
N LEU A 144 -10.06 1.23 6.42
CA LEU A 144 -10.37 -0.05 7.05
C LEU A 144 -9.36 -1.13 6.67
N ILE A 145 -8.87 -1.17 5.43
CA ILE A 145 -7.84 -2.12 4.99
C ILE A 145 -6.55 -1.88 5.78
N PHE A 146 -6.04 -0.64 5.83
CA PHE A 146 -4.81 -0.33 6.58
C PHE A 146 -4.96 -0.60 8.08
N LEU A 147 -6.11 -0.26 8.66
CA LEU A 147 -6.40 -0.55 10.06
C LEU A 147 -6.47 -2.06 10.33
N SER A 148 -7.09 -2.84 9.44
CA SER A 148 -7.20 -4.29 9.57
C SER A 148 -5.85 -4.99 9.46
N ILE A 149 -4.94 -4.49 8.60
CA ILE A 149 -3.55 -4.97 8.52
C ILE A 149 -2.81 -4.68 9.84
N GLY A 150 -2.99 -3.50 10.42
CA GLY A 150 -2.39 -3.17 11.72
C GLY A 150 -2.88 -4.09 12.84
N LEU A 151 -4.20 -4.29 12.93
CA LEU A 151 -4.80 -5.16 13.94
C LEU A 151 -4.44 -6.64 13.76
N SER A 152 -4.30 -7.12 12.51
CA SER A 152 -3.93 -8.51 12.25
C SER A 152 -2.51 -8.80 12.76
N VAL A 153 -1.56 -7.89 12.54
CA VAL A 153 -0.20 -8.06 13.06
C VAL A 153 -0.20 -8.01 14.59
N GLN A 154 -0.89 -7.04 15.21
CA GLN A 154 -0.95 -6.93 16.66
C GLN A 154 -1.58 -8.15 17.35
N SER A 155 -2.68 -8.68 16.78
CA SER A 155 -3.38 -9.85 17.32
C SER A 155 -2.55 -11.13 17.19
N LEU A 156 -1.84 -11.31 16.07
CA LEU A 156 -0.93 -12.45 15.86
C LEU A 156 0.27 -12.40 16.81
N GLN A 157 0.83 -11.21 17.06
CA GLN A 157 1.88 -11.01 18.06
C GLN A 157 1.38 -11.36 19.47
N ARG A 158 0.18 -10.90 19.85
CA ARG A 158 -0.41 -11.19 21.17
C ARG A 158 -0.64 -12.69 21.38
N LYS A 159 -1.11 -13.41 20.35
CA LYS A 159 -1.38 -14.85 20.42
C LYS A 159 -0.08 -15.67 20.55
N LYS A 160 0.97 -15.30 19.82
CA LYS A 160 2.28 -15.97 19.89
C LYS A 160 3.05 -15.64 21.17
N ASN A 161 2.96 -14.42 21.70
CA ASN A 161 3.60 -14.04 22.97
C ASN A 161 2.94 -14.71 24.20
N THR A 162 1.67 -15.08 24.11
CA THR A 162 0.98 -15.85 25.16
C THR A 162 1.32 -17.36 25.10
N CYS A 163 1.80 -17.85 23.94
CA CYS A 163 2.16 -19.26 23.73
C CYS A 163 3.62 -19.60 24.11
N ASN A 164 4.44 -18.57 24.40
CA ASN A 164 5.85 -18.67 24.77
C ASN A 164 6.10 -18.42 26.29
N VAL A 165 5.04 -18.46 27.11
CA VAL A 165 5.11 -18.43 28.58
C VAL A 165 4.61 -19.75 29.15
#